data_AF-A0A8H4P8E8-F1
#
_entry.id   AF-A0A8H4P8E8-F1
#
_cell.length_a   1.000
_cell.length_b   1.000
_cell.length_c   1.000
_cell.angle_alpha   90.00
_cell.angle_beta   90.00
_cell.angle_gamma   90.00
#
_symmetry.space_group_name_H-M   'P 1'
#
loop_
_entity.id
_entity.type
_entity.pdbx_description
1 polymer ?
#
loop_
_entity_poly.entity_id
_entity_poly.type
_entity_poly.pdbx_seq_one_letter_code
_entity_poly.pdbx_strand_id
1 'polypeptide(L)'
;MDYSLENHKSYIGKHIPELPTPSLVIKLPILKKNLDALHRDVEKLGIGFRPHIKTLKSLEVTRLMLASGKYRGIIASTIPEIQGSLPLVKEGILEECLYGLPVYPGVLPRLIELRKSLRILLMVDNEQQISFLEQSDSSKQPWDIFIKLDVGSHRAGVAANSDALSRLVERAEKSPAVNIYGFYCHAGHSYAGRSRNEAEELLNVEVSSVVAAAKLLPSDRNLVISVGSTPTANVVESLKASVPSNVKLELHAGNFHSLDLQQVSTGLVAKEQQAVSVAAEVCSVYPERNEALVNAGVIALSREASAFTGFGRVVGSPGWGVVRLSQEHGILGAIEDGRKVDEDFKVGQRVELWCNHSCITAAAFHVYYVVDEEGIVRETWVPWKGCPIAPFSFVPAPRFLVPNCSLSYADVAASGPKQSPEDAAAPQPPEIIPNESASTASLVDVDLPSVHTVNSDFLDQPVKTETQAARIEREEEAREEKRKRDAAAAKARDADNWLIRQFASLSDGSATGLVIANLATVVGLSAYLGYKGWGLYEKGRLDWKAVGIGAGILASVSAAEGVIGRYLYKGKKGGS
;
A
#
# COMPACT_ATOMS: atom_id res chain seq x y z
N MET A 1 -9.65 27.47 1.62
CA MET A 1 -9.26 26.60 0.49
C MET A 1 -10.42 25.76 -0.04
N ASP A 2 -11.70 26.14 0.21
CA ASP A 2 -12.87 25.29 -0.11
C ASP A 2 -13.85 25.92 -1.11
N TYR A 3 -13.34 26.78 -2.01
CA TYR A 3 -14.14 27.38 -3.10
C TYR A 3 -14.74 26.31 -4.03
N SER A 4 -14.20 25.09 -4.01
CA SER A 4 -14.60 24.01 -4.92
C SER A 4 -16.03 23.52 -4.68
N LEU A 5 -16.49 23.28 -3.46
CA LEU A 5 -17.82 22.66 -3.26
C LEU A 5 -19.01 23.61 -3.49
N GLU A 6 -18.83 24.90 -3.25
CA GLU A 6 -19.93 25.87 -3.44
C GLU A 6 -20.12 26.25 -4.90
N ASN A 7 -19.01 26.40 -5.64
CA ASN A 7 -19.02 26.99 -6.97
C ASN A 7 -18.56 26.06 -8.08
N HIS A 8 -18.20 24.79 -7.83
CA HIS A 8 -17.67 23.93 -8.90
C HIS A 8 -18.53 23.86 -10.16
N LYS A 9 -19.86 23.90 -10.01
CA LYS A 9 -20.78 23.86 -11.15
C LYS A 9 -20.69 25.09 -12.06
N SER A 10 -20.21 26.23 -11.57
CA SER A 10 -20.02 27.44 -12.39
C SER A 10 -18.88 27.28 -13.41
N TYR A 11 -18.01 26.29 -13.23
CA TYR A 11 -16.95 25.96 -14.17
C TYR A 11 -17.41 25.02 -15.30
N ILE A 12 -18.65 24.51 -15.28
CA ILE A 12 -19.18 23.77 -16.42
C ILE A 12 -19.21 24.68 -17.65
N GLY A 13 -18.64 24.21 -18.76
CA GLY A 13 -18.45 24.97 -19.99
C GLY A 13 -17.14 25.77 -20.05
N LYS A 14 -16.33 25.76 -19.00
CA LYS A 14 -14.99 26.38 -18.98
C LYS A 14 -13.90 25.44 -19.44
N HIS A 15 -12.79 25.98 -19.95
CA HIS A 15 -11.61 25.18 -20.28
C HIS A 15 -10.71 24.94 -19.05
N ILE A 16 -9.89 23.89 -19.09
CA ILE A 16 -8.91 23.56 -18.02
C ILE A 16 -8.10 24.78 -17.52
N PRO A 17 -7.57 25.69 -18.37
CA PRO A 17 -6.80 26.84 -17.92
C PRO A 17 -7.59 27.88 -17.10
N GLU A 18 -8.93 27.83 -17.14
CA GLU A 18 -9.82 28.71 -16.36
C GLU A 18 -10.16 28.13 -14.98
N LEU A 19 -9.78 26.88 -14.69
CA LEU A 19 -10.04 26.24 -13.42
C LEU A 19 -9.25 26.90 -12.28
N PRO A 20 -9.79 26.87 -11.04
CA PRO A 20 -9.02 27.27 -9.87
C PRO A 20 -7.88 26.28 -9.69
N THR A 21 -6.69 26.72 -9.28
CA THR A 21 -5.53 25.83 -9.10
C THR A 21 -5.09 25.76 -7.64
N PRO A 22 -4.68 24.58 -7.14
CA PRO A 22 -4.64 23.31 -7.87
C PRO A 22 -6.04 22.66 -8.00
N SER A 23 -6.31 21.98 -9.12
CA SER A 23 -7.56 21.23 -9.36
C SER A 23 -7.30 19.88 -9.98
N LEU A 24 -8.09 18.86 -9.60
CA LEU A 24 -8.04 17.55 -10.25
C LEU A 24 -8.95 17.53 -11.47
N VAL A 25 -8.37 17.11 -12.60
CA VAL A 25 -9.03 17.00 -13.89
C VAL A 25 -9.16 15.52 -14.26
N ILE A 26 -10.33 15.13 -14.75
CA ILE A 26 -10.62 13.81 -15.29
C ILE A 26 -10.94 13.94 -16.78
N LYS A 27 -10.11 13.33 -17.63
CA LYS A 27 -10.33 13.24 -19.08
C LYS A 27 -11.29 12.09 -19.36
N LEU A 28 -12.58 12.41 -19.46
CA LEU A 28 -13.65 11.41 -19.57
C LEU A 28 -13.51 10.46 -20.78
N PRO A 29 -13.11 10.92 -21.97
CA PRO A 29 -12.92 10.03 -23.12
C PRO A 29 -11.85 8.96 -22.87
N ILE A 30 -10.74 9.34 -22.24
CA ILE A 30 -9.66 8.41 -21.87
C ILE A 30 -10.14 7.43 -20.80
N LEU A 31 -10.82 7.93 -19.77
CA LEU A 31 -11.39 7.10 -18.71
C LEU A 31 -12.36 6.05 -19.25
N LYS A 32 -13.27 6.45 -20.15
CA LYS A 32 -14.22 5.53 -20.81
C LYS A 32 -13.52 4.48 -21.67
N LYS A 33 -12.52 4.89 -22.46
CA LYS A 33 -11.72 3.95 -23.27
C LYS A 33 -11.04 2.88 -22.42
N ASN A 34 -10.51 3.26 -21.25
CA ASN A 34 -9.89 2.33 -20.31
C ASN A 34 -10.92 1.36 -19.69
N LEU A 35 -12.11 1.86 -19.34
CA LEU A 35 -13.22 1.02 -18.85
C LEU A 35 -13.65 0.00 -19.90
N ASP A 36 -13.91 0.46 -21.13
CA ASP A 36 -14.40 -0.36 -22.23
C ASP A 36 -13.40 -1.45 -22.60
N ALA A 37 -12.09 -1.15 -22.54
CA ALA A 37 -11.04 -2.13 -22.78
C ALA A 37 -11.12 -3.31 -21.79
N LEU A 38 -11.13 -3.02 -20.48
CA LEU A 38 -11.19 -4.09 -19.48
C LEU A 38 -12.51 -4.84 -19.51
N HIS A 39 -13.63 -4.14 -19.70
CA HIS A 39 -14.96 -4.77 -19.82
C HIS A 39 -15.02 -5.75 -20.99
N ARG A 40 -14.45 -5.38 -22.14
CA ARG A 40 -14.37 -6.26 -23.31
C ARG A 40 -13.54 -7.51 -23.03
N ASP A 41 -12.40 -7.36 -22.35
CA ASP A 41 -11.50 -8.48 -22.08
C ASP A 41 -12.12 -9.47 -21.08
N VAL A 42 -12.74 -8.96 -20.01
CA VAL A 42 -13.53 -9.76 -19.05
C VAL A 42 -14.68 -10.49 -19.76
N GLU A 43 -15.44 -9.78 -20.61
CA GLU A 43 -16.57 -10.36 -21.34
C GLU A 43 -16.14 -11.47 -22.30
N LYS A 44 -15.05 -11.25 -23.04
CA LYS A 44 -14.49 -12.24 -23.97
C LYS A 44 -14.09 -13.54 -23.27
N LEU A 45 -13.64 -13.45 -22.02
CA LEU A 45 -13.29 -14.60 -21.19
C LEU A 45 -14.48 -15.25 -20.49
N GLY A 46 -15.64 -14.57 -20.44
CA GLY A 46 -16.83 -15.05 -19.73
C GLY A 46 -16.66 -15.12 -18.20
N ILE A 47 -15.75 -14.34 -17.63
CA ILE A 47 -15.52 -14.27 -16.17
C ILE A 47 -16.32 -13.15 -15.52
N GLY A 48 -16.50 -13.22 -14.20
CA GLY A 48 -17.09 -12.13 -13.42
C GLY A 48 -16.15 -10.93 -13.29
N PHE A 49 -16.70 -9.78 -12.90
CA PHE A 49 -15.92 -8.61 -12.55
C PHE A 49 -16.51 -7.88 -11.34
N ARG A 50 -15.63 -7.51 -10.41
CA ARG A 50 -15.96 -6.76 -9.19
C ARG A 50 -15.04 -5.54 -9.07
N PRO A 51 -15.43 -4.37 -9.61
CA PRO A 51 -14.62 -3.17 -9.56
C PRO A 51 -14.35 -2.71 -8.12
N HIS A 52 -13.12 -2.27 -7.86
CA HIS A 52 -12.76 -1.63 -6.60
C HIS A 52 -12.88 -0.11 -6.71
N ILE A 53 -13.84 0.48 -5.99
CA ILE A 53 -14.24 1.88 -6.17
C ILE A 53 -13.33 2.92 -5.48
N LYS A 54 -12.23 2.47 -4.86
CA LYS A 54 -11.37 3.32 -4.01
C LYS A 54 -10.62 4.42 -4.73
N THR A 55 -10.47 4.34 -6.05
CA THR A 55 -9.58 5.23 -6.80
C THR A 55 -10.16 6.64 -6.90
N LEU A 56 -11.41 6.77 -7.29
CA LEU A 56 -12.11 8.06 -7.40
C LEU A 56 -13.29 8.19 -6.43
N LYS A 57 -13.83 7.09 -5.89
CA LYS A 57 -14.86 7.12 -4.85
C LYS A 57 -16.07 8.01 -5.19
N SER A 58 -16.54 8.03 -6.43
CA SER A 58 -17.71 8.82 -6.83
C SER A 58 -18.82 7.94 -7.41
N LEU A 59 -20.06 8.44 -7.36
CA LEU A 59 -21.23 7.71 -7.83
C LEU A 59 -21.16 7.48 -9.34
N GLU A 60 -20.74 8.51 -10.06
CA GLU A 60 -20.71 8.58 -11.51
C GLU A 60 -19.74 7.54 -12.08
N VAL A 61 -18.49 7.54 -11.62
CA VAL A 61 -17.49 6.55 -12.06
C VAL A 61 -17.86 5.14 -11.60
N THR A 62 -18.44 4.97 -10.41
CA THR A 62 -18.88 3.65 -9.95
C THR A 62 -19.97 3.08 -10.86
N ARG A 63 -20.93 3.91 -11.30
CA ARG A 63 -21.95 3.51 -12.28
C ARG A 63 -21.34 3.09 -13.61
N LEU A 64 -20.32 3.82 -14.08
CA LEU A 64 -19.56 3.46 -15.28
C LEU A 64 -18.81 2.14 -15.12
N MET A 65 -18.14 1.92 -13.98
CA MET A 65 -17.41 0.68 -13.69
C MET A 65 -18.32 -0.56 -13.67
N LEU A 66 -19.58 -0.39 -13.23
CA LEU A 66 -20.59 -1.45 -13.21
C LEU A 66 -21.26 -1.70 -14.57
N ALA A 67 -20.83 -1.00 -15.63
CA ALA A 67 -21.42 -1.06 -16.96
C ALA A 67 -22.95 -0.97 -16.91
N SER A 68 -23.45 0.01 -16.14
CA SER A 68 -24.89 0.27 -15.93
C SER A 68 -25.71 -0.94 -15.46
N GLY A 69 -25.10 -1.85 -14.68
CA GLY A 69 -25.78 -2.98 -14.04
C GLY A 69 -25.46 -4.35 -14.63
N LYS A 70 -24.57 -4.42 -15.64
CA LYS A 70 -24.00 -5.69 -16.12
C LYS A 70 -23.22 -6.38 -15.01
N TYR A 71 -22.44 -5.62 -14.24
CA TYR A 71 -21.79 -6.07 -13.03
C TYR A 71 -22.55 -5.53 -11.84
N ARG A 72 -22.80 -6.37 -10.82
CA ARG A 72 -23.66 -6.04 -9.67
C ARG A 72 -22.93 -6.02 -8.33
N GLY A 73 -21.61 -6.19 -8.35
CA GLY A 73 -20.76 -6.23 -7.17
C GLY A 73 -19.68 -5.16 -7.19
N ILE A 74 -19.39 -4.56 -6.03
CA ILE A 74 -18.23 -3.66 -5.84
C ILE A 74 -17.31 -4.14 -4.71
N ILE A 75 -16.09 -3.61 -4.68
CA ILE A 75 -15.21 -3.63 -3.50
C ILE A 75 -15.05 -2.21 -2.97
N ALA A 76 -15.42 -2.01 -1.71
CA ALA A 76 -15.25 -0.75 -0.99
C ALA A 76 -14.19 -0.90 0.10
N SER A 77 -13.23 0.02 0.14
CA SER A 77 -12.18 0.08 1.18
C SER A 77 -12.63 0.78 2.46
N THR A 78 -13.73 1.52 2.42
CA THR A 78 -14.20 2.32 3.57
C THR A 78 -15.73 2.34 3.68
N ILE A 79 -16.25 2.67 4.86
CA ILE A 79 -17.69 2.81 5.10
C ILE A 79 -18.35 3.92 4.26
N PRO A 80 -17.75 5.12 4.10
CA PRO A 80 -18.31 6.16 3.23
C PRO A 80 -18.49 5.72 1.77
N GLU A 81 -17.61 4.86 1.25
CA GLU A 81 -17.76 4.28 -0.09
C GLU A 81 -19.01 3.40 -0.20
N ILE A 82 -19.26 2.54 0.81
CA ILE A 82 -20.46 1.70 0.84
C ILE A 82 -21.72 2.58 0.92
N GLN A 83 -21.72 3.55 1.84
CA GLN A 83 -22.84 4.48 2.01
C GLN A 83 -23.12 5.30 0.75
N GLY A 84 -22.06 5.83 0.14
CA GLY A 84 -22.13 6.62 -1.10
C GLY A 84 -22.66 5.81 -2.29
N SER A 85 -22.47 4.48 -2.27
CA SER A 85 -22.98 3.57 -3.31
C SER A 85 -24.45 3.16 -3.15
N LEU A 86 -25.10 3.44 -2.00
CA LEU A 86 -26.49 3.06 -1.74
C LEU A 86 -27.52 3.58 -2.76
N PRO A 87 -27.36 4.76 -3.41
CA PRO A 87 -28.23 5.15 -4.51
C PRO A 87 -28.26 4.11 -5.66
N LEU A 88 -27.14 3.46 -5.97
CA LEU A 88 -27.07 2.43 -7.01
C LEU A 88 -27.84 1.16 -6.64
N VAL A 89 -28.01 0.90 -5.33
CA VAL A 89 -28.85 -0.20 -4.84
C VAL A 89 -30.32 0.11 -5.10
N LYS A 90 -30.75 1.35 -4.82
CA LYS A 90 -32.12 1.79 -5.09
C LYS A 90 -32.46 1.80 -6.57
N GLU A 91 -31.46 2.05 -7.43
CA GLU A 91 -31.56 1.96 -8.88
C GLU A 91 -31.57 0.52 -9.42
N GLY A 92 -31.32 -0.50 -8.59
CA GLY A 92 -31.23 -1.90 -9.01
C GLY A 92 -29.95 -2.24 -9.78
N ILE A 93 -28.94 -1.37 -9.73
CA ILE A 93 -27.64 -1.55 -10.41
C ILE A 93 -26.66 -2.35 -9.53
N LEU A 94 -26.71 -2.12 -8.22
CA LEU A 94 -25.80 -2.73 -7.24
C LEU A 94 -26.54 -3.69 -6.31
N GLU A 95 -26.01 -4.91 -6.15
CA GLU A 95 -26.60 -5.94 -5.29
C GLU A 95 -25.70 -6.33 -4.12
N GLU A 96 -24.38 -6.26 -4.28
CA GLU A 96 -23.45 -6.69 -3.26
C GLU A 96 -22.17 -5.86 -3.18
N CYS A 97 -21.61 -5.76 -1.97
CA CYS A 97 -20.36 -5.06 -1.71
C CYS A 97 -19.46 -5.90 -0.83
N LEU A 98 -18.24 -6.15 -1.30
CA LEU A 98 -17.17 -6.71 -0.49
C LEU A 98 -16.48 -5.59 0.29
N TYR A 99 -16.45 -5.70 1.62
CA TYR A 99 -15.62 -4.83 2.45
C TYR A 99 -14.14 -5.22 2.27
N GLY A 100 -13.35 -4.32 1.71
CA GLY A 100 -12.00 -4.57 1.19
C GLY A 100 -10.88 -4.69 2.25
N LEU A 101 -11.23 -4.79 3.53
CA LEU A 101 -10.31 -5.05 4.62
C LEU A 101 -10.77 -6.29 5.39
N PRO A 102 -9.85 -7.11 5.94
CA PRO A 102 -10.21 -8.12 6.91
C PRO A 102 -11.04 -7.50 8.03
N VAL A 103 -12.18 -8.11 8.33
CA VAL A 103 -13.15 -7.54 9.26
C VAL A 103 -12.53 -7.40 10.66
N TYR A 104 -12.89 -6.33 11.36
CA TYR A 104 -12.43 -6.05 12.72
C TYR A 104 -13.59 -5.53 13.60
N PRO A 105 -13.52 -5.66 14.93
CA PRO A 105 -14.66 -5.37 15.81
C PRO A 105 -15.25 -3.96 15.64
N GLY A 106 -14.39 -2.93 15.51
CA GLY A 106 -14.83 -1.54 15.44
C GLY A 106 -15.64 -1.16 14.19
N VAL A 107 -15.58 -1.94 13.11
CA VAL A 107 -16.38 -1.67 11.89
C VAL A 107 -17.71 -2.42 11.87
N LEU A 108 -17.81 -3.53 12.62
CA LEU A 108 -18.92 -4.46 12.53
C LEU A 108 -20.30 -3.84 12.81
N PRO A 109 -20.51 -2.97 13.82
CA PRO A 109 -21.82 -2.34 14.04
C PRO A 109 -22.32 -1.56 12.83
N ARG A 110 -21.42 -0.91 12.08
CA ARG A 110 -21.78 -0.17 10.86
C ARG A 110 -22.09 -1.11 9.70
N LEU A 111 -21.36 -2.23 9.58
CA LEU A 111 -21.63 -3.24 8.55
C LEU A 111 -22.95 -3.95 8.80
N ILE A 112 -23.32 -4.23 10.07
CA ILE A 112 -24.63 -4.80 10.44
C ILE A 112 -25.76 -3.87 9.98
N GLU A 113 -25.62 -2.55 10.18
CA GLU A 113 -26.63 -1.60 9.71
C GLU A 113 -26.71 -1.57 8.18
N LEU A 114 -25.57 -1.51 7.49
CA LEU A 114 -25.51 -1.48 6.03
C LEU A 114 -26.04 -2.77 5.39
N ARG A 115 -25.87 -3.91 6.05
CA ARG A 115 -26.37 -5.22 5.63
C ARG A 115 -27.88 -5.26 5.46
N LYS A 116 -28.62 -4.36 6.12
CA LYS A 116 -30.08 -4.23 5.94
C LYS A 116 -30.48 -3.71 4.56
N SER A 117 -29.59 -2.96 3.90
CA SER A 117 -29.85 -2.33 2.60
C SER A 117 -29.12 -3.00 1.44
N LEU A 118 -27.93 -3.58 1.69
CA LEU A 118 -27.02 -4.10 0.67
C LEU A 118 -26.43 -5.42 1.17
N ARG A 119 -26.26 -6.43 0.30
CA ARG A 119 -25.55 -7.65 0.68
C ARG A 119 -24.08 -7.32 0.91
N ILE A 120 -23.63 -7.40 2.16
CA ILE A 120 -22.25 -7.15 2.54
C ILE A 120 -21.50 -8.47 2.64
N LEU A 121 -20.42 -8.60 1.87
CA LEU A 121 -19.46 -9.69 1.94
C LEU A 121 -18.26 -9.23 2.80
N LEU A 122 -17.71 -10.12 3.61
CA LEU A 122 -16.55 -9.82 4.47
C LEU A 122 -15.29 -10.54 4.00
N MET A 123 -14.12 -9.96 4.30
CA MET A 123 -12.85 -10.68 4.21
C MET A 123 -12.46 -11.21 5.59
N VAL A 124 -11.95 -12.44 5.63
CA VAL A 124 -11.31 -13.03 6.81
C VAL A 124 -9.99 -13.69 6.45
N ASP A 125 -9.02 -13.57 7.34
CA ASP A 125 -7.68 -14.17 7.28
C ASP A 125 -7.19 -14.67 8.65
N ASN A 126 -8.03 -14.60 9.69
CA ASN A 126 -7.69 -15.03 11.04
C ASN A 126 -8.90 -15.67 11.75
N GLU A 127 -8.66 -16.76 12.48
CA GLU A 127 -9.70 -17.49 13.22
C GLU A 127 -10.41 -16.61 14.28
N GLN A 128 -9.71 -15.61 14.84
CA GLN A 128 -10.30 -14.68 15.81
C GLN A 128 -11.44 -13.84 15.19
N GLN A 129 -11.42 -13.63 13.87
CA GLN A 129 -12.48 -12.90 13.18
C GLN A 129 -13.79 -13.67 13.22
N ILE A 130 -13.74 -14.99 13.05
CA ILE A 130 -14.91 -15.86 13.15
C ILE A 130 -15.45 -15.83 14.58
N SER A 131 -14.58 -15.92 15.59
CA SER A 131 -14.98 -15.91 17.00
C SER A 131 -15.75 -14.65 17.40
N PHE A 132 -15.37 -13.46 16.93
CA PHE A 132 -16.14 -12.26 17.28
C PHE A 132 -17.40 -12.11 16.42
N LEU A 133 -17.43 -12.62 15.19
CA LEU A 133 -18.66 -12.63 14.37
C LEU A 133 -19.75 -13.48 15.04
N GLU A 134 -19.39 -14.62 15.64
CA GLU A 134 -20.28 -15.46 16.44
C GLU A 134 -20.85 -14.74 17.67
N GLN A 135 -20.06 -13.86 18.30
CA GLN A 135 -20.47 -13.13 19.50
C GLN A 135 -21.34 -11.91 19.18
N SER A 136 -21.12 -11.29 18.03
CA SER A 136 -21.63 -9.95 17.73
C SER A 136 -22.93 -9.96 16.94
N ASP A 137 -23.16 -10.99 16.13
CA ASP A 137 -24.34 -11.04 15.29
C ASP A 137 -25.47 -11.82 15.96
N SER A 138 -26.46 -11.08 16.46
CA SER A 138 -27.73 -11.66 16.92
C SER A 138 -28.68 -11.98 15.75
N SER A 139 -28.30 -11.63 14.51
CA SER A 139 -29.07 -12.00 13.33
C SER A 139 -28.97 -13.49 13.04
N LYS A 140 -30.05 -14.09 12.55
CA LYS A 140 -30.10 -15.51 12.19
C LYS A 140 -29.39 -15.82 10.87
N GLN A 141 -28.78 -14.82 10.19
CA GLN A 141 -28.21 -15.02 8.86
C GLN A 141 -26.68 -15.00 8.91
N PRO A 142 -26.00 -16.09 8.49
CA PRO A 142 -24.55 -16.14 8.45
C PRO A 142 -23.97 -15.07 7.52
N TRP A 143 -22.79 -14.55 7.83
CA TRP A 143 -22.05 -13.65 6.94
C TRP A 143 -21.44 -14.44 5.79
N ASP A 144 -21.64 -13.97 4.56
CA ASP A 144 -20.88 -14.48 3.42
C ASP A 144 -19.45 -13.94 3.47
N ILE A 145 -18.47 -14.84 3.53
CA ILE A 145 -17.07 -14.49 3.72
C ILE A 145 -16.20 -14.94 2.53
N PHE A 146 -15.23 -14.11 2.19
CA PHE A 146 -14.06 -14.50 1.42
C PHE A 146 -12.92 -14.81 2.38
N ILE A 147 -12.29 -15.98 2.21
CA ILE A 147 -11.01 -16.26 2.84
C ILE A 147 -9.91 -15.57 2.02
N LYS A 148 -9.22 -14.63 2.65
CA LYS A 148 -8.18 -13.82 2.03
C LYS A 148 -6.85 -14.59 2.04
N LEU A 149 -6.28 -14.81 0.87
CA LEU A 149 -4.98 -15.44 0.69
C LEU A 149 -3.87 -14.41 0.48
N ASP A 150 -2.69 -14.69 1.06
CA ASP A 150 -1.43 -14.06 0.68
C ASP A 150 -0.73 -14.90 -0.39
N VAL A 151 -0.50 -14.27 -1.54
CA VAL A 151 0.17 -14.84 -2.71
C VAL A 151 1.51 -14.17 -2.98
N GLY A 152 2.16 -13.64 -1.93
CA GLY A 152 3.49 -13.01 -1.98
C GLY A 152 3.49 -11.50 -1.80
N SER A 153 2.34 -10.88 -1.52
CA SER A 153 2.28 -9.44 -1.22
C SER A 153 2.68 -9.14 0.22
N HIS A 154 2.55 -10.12 1.13
CA HIS A 154 2.85 -10.01 2.56
C HIS A 154 2.14 -8.84 3.26
N ARG A 155 1.00 -8.40 2.72
CA ARG A 155 0.19 -7.29 3.26
C ARG A 155 -0.91 -7.79 4.21
N ALA A 156 -1.68 -8.76 3.76
CA ALA A 156 -2.79 -9.38 4.47
C ALA A 156 -3.12 -10.72 3.81
N GLY A 157 -3.86 -11.57 4.52
CA GLY A 157 -4.19 -12.90 4.05
C GLY A 157 -3.33 -14.00 4.64
N VAL A 158 -3.89 -15.20 4.64
CA VAL A 158 -3.21 -16.42 5.05
C VAL A 158 -2.45 -17.01 3.86
N ALA A 159 -1.23 -17.52 4.09
CA ALA A 159 -0.44 -18.12 3.03
C ALA A 159 -1.16 -19.33 2.41
N ALA A 160 -1.21 -19.39 1.07
CA ALA A 160 -2.04 -20.35 0.33
C ALA A 160 -1.72 -21.83 0.59
N ASN A 161 -0.49 -22.16 1.01
CA ASN A 161 -0.02 -23.53 1.26
C ASN A 161 0.33 -23.77 2.74
N SER A 162 -0.42 -23.18 3.67
CA SER A 162 -0.13 -23.25 5.10
C SER A 162 -1.18 -24.03 5.89
N ASP A 163 -0.75 -24.67 6.98
CA ASP A 163 -1.68 -25.29 7.95
C ASP A 163 -2.66 -24.27 8.55
N ALA A 164 -2.26 -22.99 8.61
CA ALA A 164 -3.13 -21.91 9.05
C ALA A 164 -4.34 -21.72 8.13
N LEU A 165 -4.18 -21.90 6.82
CA LEU A 165 -5.30 -21.86 5.89
C LEU A 165 -6.26 -23.02 6.16
N SER A 166 -5.73 -24.24 6.30
CA SER A 166 -6.55 -25.42 6.59
C SER A 166 -7.36 -25.26 7.89
N ARG A 167 -6.72 -24.77 8.96
CA ARG A 167 -7.42 -24.48 10.22
C ARG A 167 -8.48 -23.40 10.08
N LEU A 168 -8.19 -22.33 9.34
CA LEU A 168 -9.15 -21.25 9.11
C LEU A 168 -10.38 -21.73 8.34
N VAL A 169 -10.18 -22.52 7.28
CA VAL A 169 -11.28 -23.13 6.50
C VAL A 169 -12.12 -24.05 7.38
N GLU A 170 -11.48 -24.95 8.13
CA GLU A 170 -12.18 -25.86 9.05
C GLU A 170 -12.97 -25.09 10.13
N ARG A 171 -12.37 -24.03 10.69
CA ARG A 171 -13.01 -23.18 11.69
C ARG A 171 -14.24 -22.46 11.15
N ALA A 172 -14.17 -22.00 9.90
CA ALA A 172 -15.27 -21.33 9.21
C ALA A 172 -16.42 -22.31 8.89
N GLU A 173 -16.14 -23.51 8.39
CA GLU A 173 -17.17 -24.52 8.09
C GLU A 173 -17.92 -25.01 9.34
N LYS A 174 -17.26 -24.98 10.52
CA LYS A 174 -17.90 -25.32 11.80
C LYS A 174 -18.72 -24.18 12.41
N SER A 175 -18.61 -22.96 11.90
CA SER A 175 -19.25 -21.79 12.50
C SER A 175 -20.64 -21.55 11.90
N PRO A 176 -21.69 -21.39 12.72
CA PRO A 176 -23.00 -20.99 12.21
C PRO A 176 -23.09 -19.51 11.83
N ALA A 177 -22.08 -18.70 12.18
CA ALA A 177 -22.09 -17.26 11.96
C ALA A 177 -21.55 -16.84 10.58
N VAL A 178 -20.90 -17.76 9.85
CA VAL A 178 -20.30 -17.47 8.55
C VAL A 178 -20.64 -18.57 7.53
N ASN A 179 -20.66 -18.19 6.26
CA ASN A 179 -20.72 -19.09 5.12
C ASN A 179 -19.55 -18.73 4.19
N ILE A 180 -18.72 -19.71 3.83
CA ILE A 180 -17.63 -19.48 2.89
C ILE A 180 -18.22 -19.25 1.50
N TYR A 181 -18.21 -18.00 1.06
CA TYR A 181 -18.61 -17.58 -0.28
C TYR A 181 -17.51 -17.87 -1.30
N GLY A 182 -16.25 -17.81 -0.87
CA GLY A 182 -15.13 -17.92 -1.80
C GLY A 182 -13.75 -17.66 -1.23
N PHE A 183 -12.78 -17.59 -2.13
CA PHE A 183 -11.39 -17.23 -1.85
C PHE A 183 -11.01 -15.95 -2.60
N TYR A 184 -10.24 -15.09 -1.95
CA TYR A 184 -9.81 -13.81 -2.51
C TYR A 184 -8.31 -13.67 -2.38
N CYS A 185 -7.60 -13.31 -3.45
CA CYS A 185 -6.19 -12.91 -3.38
C CYS A 185 -5.99 -11.56 -4.07
N HIS A 186 -4.86 -10.90 -3.82
CA HIS A 186 -4.54 -9.63 -4.49
C HIS A 186 -3.02 -9.51 -4.60
N ALA A 187 -2.48 -9.61 -5.81
CA ALA A 187 -1.06 -9.46 -6.08
C ALA A 187 -0.64 -7.99 -6.05
N GLY A 188 -0.64 -7.37 -4.87
CA GLY A 188 -0.19 -5.98 -4.70
C GLY A 188 1.27 -5.74 -5.10
N HIS A 189 2.10 -6.77 -5.11
CA HIS A 189 3.50 -6.70 -5.57
C HIS A 189 3.63 -6.61 -7.10
N SER A 190 2.56 -6.85 -7.87
CA SER A 190 2.56 -6.67 -9.34
C SER A 190 2.88 -5.24 -9.79
N TYR A 191 2.71 -4.25 -8.92
CA TYR A 191 3.10 -2.85 -9.16
C TYR A 191 4.63 -2.66 -9.29
N ALA A 192 5.42 -3.61 -8.76
CA ALA A 192 6.87 -3.64 -8.94
C ALA A 192 7.29 -4.27 -10.27
N GLY A 193 6.39 -4.97 -10.97
CA GLY A 193 6.68 -5.60 -12.25
C GLY A 193 6.97 -4.58 -13.35
N ARG A 194 7.80 -4.96 -14.33
CA ARG A 194 8.27 -4.09 -15.42
C ARG A 194 8.06 -4.67 -16.80
N SER A 195 7.38 -5.81 -16.90
CA SER A 195 7.12 -6.47 -18.16
C SER A 195 5.75 -7.13 -18.17
N ARG A 196 5.24 -7.34 -19.38
CA ARG A 196 4.01 -8.09 -19.62
C ARG A 196 4.10 -9.51 -19.07
N ASN A 197 5.21 -10.21 -19.33
CA ASN A 197 5.40 -11.60 -18.89
C ASN A 197 5.33 -11.72 -17.36
N GLU A 198 5.97 -10.81 -16.62
CA GLU A 198 5.88 -10.81 -15.15
C GLU A 198 4.44 -10.66 -14.67
N ALA A 199 3.65 -9.77 -15.29
CA ALA A 199 2.24 -9.60 -14.93
C ALA A 199 1.40 -10.85 -15.26
N GLU A 200 1.66 -11.51 -16.40
CA GLU A 200 0.98 -12.75 -16.80
C GLU A 200 1.33 -13.92 -15.85
N GLU A 201 2.60 -14.06 -15.46
CA GLU A 201 3.05 -15.03 -14.48
C GLU A 201 2.37 -14.81 -13.12
N LEU A 202 2.31 -13.56 -12.66
CA LEU A 202 1.64 -13.22 -11.40
C LEU A 202 0.13 -13.51 -11.44
N LEU A 203 -0.55 -13.19 -12.55
CA LEU A 203 -1.96 -13.52 -12.71
C LEU A 203 -2.19 -15.04 -12.63
N ASN A 204 -1.31 -15.84 -13.23
CA ASN A 204 -1.38 -17.31 -13.15
C ASN A 204 -1.15 -17.81 -11.71
N VAL A 205 -0.22 -17.21 -10.97
CA VAL A 205 0.00 -17.50 -9.54
C VAL A 205 -1.24 -17.13 -8.71
N GLU A 206 -1.86 -15.97 -8.96
CA GLU A 206 -3.10 -15.55 -8.29
C GLU A 206 -4.19 -16.62 -8.45
N VAL A 207 -4.48 -17.00 -9.69
CA VAL A 207 -5.55 -17.96 -10.02
C VAL A 207 -5.25 -19.35 -9.49
N SER A 208 -4.05 -19.87 -9.72
CA SER A 208 -3.68 -21.21 -9.25
C SER A 208 -3.73 -21.34 -7.72
N SER A 209 -3.35 -20.28 -6.99
CA SER A 209 -3.38 -20.26 -5.53
C SER A 209 -4.81 -20.34 -4.97
N VAL A 210 -5.74 -19.54 -5.50
CA VAL A 210 -7.15 -19.56 -5.04
C VAL A 210 -7.87 -20.83 -5.49
N VAL A 211 -7.54 -21.38 -6.66
CA VAL A 211 -8.08 -22.68 -7.12
C VAL A 211 -7.57 -23.81 -6.23
N ALA A 212 -6.31 -23.78 -5.80
CA ALA A 212 -5.77 -24.76 -4.86
C ALA A 212 -6.50 -24.70 -3.51
N ALA A 213 -6.71 -23.49 -2.97
CA ALA A 213 -7.45 -23.28 -1.73
C ALA A 213 -8.91 -23.74 -1.82
N ALA A 214 -9.57 -23.54 -2.98
CA ALA A 214 -10.94 -24.00 -3.20
C ALA A 214 -11.12 -25.52 -3.06
N LYS A 215 -10.06 -26.31 -3.28
CA LYS A 215 -10.07 -27.78 -3.09
C LYS A 215 -10.14 -28.23 -1.63
N LEU A 216 -9.96 -27.30 -0.67
CA LEU A 216 -10.17 -27.58 0.75
C LEU A 216 -11.65 -27.72 1.11
N LEU A 217 -12.55 -27.33 0.19
CA LEU A 217 -13.99 -27.47 0.35
C LEU A 217 -14.56 -28.58 -0.56
N PRO A 218 -15.70 -29.18 -0.18
CA PRO A 218 -16.39 -30.17 -1.00
C PRO A 218 -16.73 -29.67 -2.42
N SER A 219 -16.68 -30.56 -3.41
CA SER A 219 -16.85 -30.20 -4.83
C SER A 219 -18.30 -29.89 -5.25
N ASP A 220 -19.27 -30.09 -4.36
CA ASP A 220 -20.68 -29.72 -4.56
C ASP A 220 -20.98 -28.27 -4.14
N ARG A 221 -20.02 -27.58 -3.49
CA ARG A 221 -20.15 -26.18 -3.09
C ARG A 221 -19.91 -25.26 -4.30
N ASN A 222 -20.81 -24.30 -4.50
CA ASN A 222 -20.62 -23.22 -5.46
C ASN A 222 -19.77 -22.11 -4.83
N LEU A 223 -18.58 -21.86 -5.37
CA LEU A 223 -17.62 -20.91 -4.81
C LEU A 223 -17.29 -19.80 -5.80
N VAL A 224 -16.95 -18.62 -5.28
CA VAL A 224 -16.36 -17.54 -6.07
C VAL A 224 -14.86 -17.46 -5.77
N ILE A 225 -14.03 -17.39 -6.79
CA ILE A 225 -12.62 -17.04 -6.65
C ILE A 225 -12.39 -15.65 -7.24
N SER A 226 -11.81 -14.76 -6.46
CA SER A 226 -11.64 -13.36 -6.81
C SER A 226 -10.16 -13.01 -6.81
N VAL A 227 -9.65 -12.58 -7.96
CA VAL A 227 -8.23 -12.27 -8.18
C VAL A 227 -8.05 -10.92 -8.85
N GLY A 228 -6.86 -10.33 -8.73
CA GLY A 228 -6.47 -9.23 -9.59
C GLY A 228 -5.88 -8.01 -8.89
N SER A 229 -5.14 -7.27 -9.68
CA SER A 229 -4.67 -5.93 -9.43
C SER A 229 -4.85 -5.11 -10.72
N THR A 230 -4.58 -3.81 -10.71
CA THR A 230 -4.59 -3.06 -11.98
C THR A 230 -3.53 -3.57 -12.96
N PRO A 231 -2.28 -3.85 -12.54
CA PRO A 231 -1.31 -4.49 -13.43
C PRO A 231 -1.78 -5.84 -14.01
N THR A 232 -2.28 -6.78 -13.19
CA THR A 232 -2.70 -8.10 -13.70
C THR A 232 -4.00 -8.03 -14.51
N ALA A 233 -4.86 -7.03 -14.26
CA ALA A 233 -6.04 -6.77 -15.08
C ALA A 233 -5.68 -6.31 -16.52
N ASN A 234 -4.56 -5.60 -16.72
CA ASN A 234 -4.10 -5.17 -18.05
C ASN A 234 -3.56 -6.32 -18.92
N VAL A 235 -3.43 -7.53 -18.37
CA VAL A 235 -3.02 -8.74 -19.10
C VAL A 235 -4.04 -9.86 -18.97
N VAL A 236 -5.26 -9.56 -18.49
CA VAL A 236 -6.28 -10.58 -18.21
C VAL A 236 -6.67 -11.35 -19.46
N GLU A 237 -6.61 -10.73 -20.64
CA GLU A 237 -6.90 -11.35 -21.94
C GLU A 237 -5.96 -12.53 -22.27
N SER A 238 -4.81 -12.61 -21.61
CA SER A 238 -3.87 -13.74 -21.74
C SER A 238 -4.28 -14.97 -20.93
N LEU A 239 -5.26 -14.83 -20.03
CA LEU A 239 -5.63 -15.87 -19.09
C LEU A 239 -6.20 -17.10 -19.81
N LYS A 240 -5.56 -18.25 -19.58
CA LYS A 240 -5.98 -19.57 -20.10
C LYS A 240 -6.46 -20.51 -19.00
N ALA A 241 -6.87 -19.97 -17.85
CA ALA A 241 -7.20 -20.78 -16.69
C ALA A 241 -8.49 -21.58 -16.92
N SER A 242 -8.40 -22.89 -16.65
CA SER A 242 -9.57 -23.75 -16.47
C SER A 242 -9.88 -23.81 -14.99
N VAL A 243 -11.11 -23.42 -14.62
CA VAL A 243 -11.62 -23.49 -13.25
C VAL A 243 -12.66 -24.60 -13.16
N PRO A 244 -12.79 -25.30 -12.01
CA PRO A 244 -13.83 -26.30 -11.82
C PRO A 244 -15.23 -25.74 -12.12
N SER A 245 -16.17 -26.57 -12.58
CA SER A 245 -17.52 -26.13 -12.99
C SER A 245 -18.35 -25.53 -11.85
N ASN A 246 -18.04 -25.89 -10.60
CA ASN A 246 -18.65 -25.34 -9.38
C ASN A 246 -17.96 -24.05 -8.89
N VAL A 247 -16.96 -23.54 -9.61
CA VAL A 247 -16.18 -22.35 -9.24
C VAL A 247 -16.38 -21.24 -10.27
N LYS A 248 -16.86 -20.08 -9.81
CA LYS A 248 -16.95 -18.87 -10.61
C LYS A 248 -15.69 -18.02 -10.40
N LEU A 249 -14.94 -17.77 -11.47
CA LEU A 249 -13.84 -16.82 -11.47
C LEU A 249 -14.36 -15.39 -11.66
N GLU A 250 -13.89 -14.46 -10.84
CA GLU A 250 -14.06 -13.03 -11.05
C GLU A 250 -12.72 -12.28 -10.97
N LEU A 251 -12.59 -11.24 -11.79
CA LEU A 251 -11.49 -10.27 -11.72
C LEU A 251 -11.90 -9.09 -10.83
N HIS A 252 -10.95 -8.52 -10.09
CA HIS A 252 -11.12 -7.22 -9.45
C HIS A 252 -9.96 -6.26 -9.73
N ALA A 253 -10.31 -5.02 -10.07
CA ALA A 253 -9.36 -3.93 -10.29
C ALA A 253 -10.00 -2.59 -9.94
N GLY A 254 -9.18 -1.60 -9.56
CA GLY A 254 -9.64 -0.25 -9.18
C GLY A 254 -9.05 0.84 -10.06
N ASN A 255 -7.72 0.95 -10.11
CA ASN A 255 -7.05 2.06 -10.79
C ASN A 255 -7.09 1.99 -12.33
N PHE A 256 -7.57 0.89 -12.92
CA PHE A 256 -7.53 0.65 -14.37
C PHE A 256 -8.21 1.74 -15.21
N HIS A 257 -9.23 2.41 -14.69
CA HIS A 257 -9.93 3.48 -15.40
C HIS A 257 -9.14 4.80 -15.40
N SER A 258 -8.40 5.09 -14.32
CA SER A 258 -7.67 6.35 -14.15
C SER A 258 -6.25 6.25 -14.67
N LEU A 259 -5.54 5.20 -14.29
CA LEU A 259 -4.10 5.01 -14.46
C LEU A 259 -3.28 6.18 -13.89
N ASP A 260 -1.97 6.03 -13.85
CA ASP A 260 -1.02 7.02 -13.31
C ASP A 260 0.42 6.62 -13.70
N LEU A 261 1.40 7.43 -13.31
CA LEU A 261 2.80 7.15 -13.64
C LEU A 261 3.31 5.85 -13.01
N GLN A 262 2.75 5.41 -11.88
CA GLN A 262 3.05 4.09 -11.33
C GLN A 262 2.55 2.97 -12.25
N GLN A 263 1.35 3.08 -12.83
CA GLN A 263 0.90 2.13 -13.85
C GLN A 263 1.74 2.19 -15.12
N VAL A 264 2.09 3.39 -15.61
CA VAL A 264 2.98 3.52 -16.78
C VAL A 264 4.33 2.86 -16.53
N SER A 265 4.85 2.95 -15.30
CA SER A 265 6.12 2.33 -14.90
C SER A 265 6.13 0.79 -15.04
N THR A 266 4.96 0.16 -15.10
CA THR A 266 4.88 -1.31 -15.30
C THR A 266 5.19 -1.75 -16.73
N GLY A 267 5.18 -0.82 -17.69
CA GLY A 267 5.31 -1.13 -19.12
C GLY A 267 4.04 -1.73 -19.75
N LEU A 268 2.93 -1.82 -19.00
CA LEU A 268 1.66 -2.39 -19.47
C LEU A 268 0.72 -1.36 -20.11
N VAL A 269 0.91 -0.08 -19.80
CA VAL A 269 0.05 1.02 -20.28
C VAL A 269 0.88 2.18 -20.79
N ALA A 270 0.37 2.87 -21.82
CA ALA A 270 0.98 4.06 -22.39
C ALA A 270 0.66 5.31 -21.54
N LYS A 271 1.50 6.36 -21.66
CA LYS A 271 1.35 7.62 -20.91
C LYS A 271 0.02 8.31 -21.21
N GLU A 272 -0.44 8.19 -22.44
CA GLU A 272 -1.65 8.81 -22.99
C GLU A 272 -2.93 8.17 -22.44
N GLN A 273 -2.83 7.00 -21.78
CA GLN A 273 -3.97 6.34 -21.15
C GLN A 273 -4.26 6.89 -19.74
N GLN A 274 -3.43 7.79 -19.20
CA GLN A 274 -3.69 8.44 -17.92
C GLN A 274 -4.85 9.44 -18.05
N ALA A 275 -5.97 9.12 -17.41
CA ALA A 275 -7.17 9.95 -17.43
C ALA A 275 -7.19 11.04 -16.34
N VAL A 276 -6.29 10.96 -15.34
CA VAL A 276 -6.23 11.91 -14.22
C VAL A 276 -4.99 12.79 -14.32
N SER A 277 -5.20 14.10 -14.19
CA SER A 277 -4.14 15.10 -14.06
C SER A 277 -4.49 16.14 -12.99
N VAL A 278 -3.49 16.89 -12.53
CA VAL A 278 -3.66 18.04 -11.64
C VAL A 278 -3.32 19.31 -12.41
N ALA A 279 -4.29 20.19 -12.58
CA ALA A 279 -4.06 21.54 -13.09
C ALA A 279 -3.40 22.39 -11.99
N ALA A 280 -2.32 23.08 -12.34
CA ALA A 280 -1.54 23.94 -11.47
C ALA A 280 -1.15 25.24 -12.20
N GLU A 281 -0.64 26.21 -11.44
CA GLU A 281 -0.18 27.50 -11.95
C GLU A 281 1.29 27.71 -11.55
N VAL A 282 2.09 28.19 -12.49
CA VAL A 282 3.47 28.63 -12.23
C VAL A 282 3.42 29.94 -11.45
N CYS A 283 3.82 29.91 -10.17
CA CYS A 283 3.84 31.08 -9.31
C CYS A 283 5.17 31.84 -9.38
N SER A 284 6.27 31.18 -9.75
CA SER A 284 7.60 31.80 -9.87
C SER A 284 8.50 31.00 -10.81
N VAL A 285 9.50 31.66 -11.40
CA VAL A 285 10.52 31.06 -12.27
C VAL A 285 11.90 31.49 -11.77
N TYR A 286 12.83 30.55 -11.66
CA TYR A 286 14.17 30.70 -11.11
C TYR A 286 15.23 30.22 -12.12
N PRO A 287 15.64 31.07 -13.09
CA PRO A 287 16.58 30.69 -14.14
C PRO A 287 17.94 30.23 -13.60
N GLU A 288 18.41 30.82 -12.50
CA GLU A 288 19.70 30.54 -11.87
C GLU A 288 19.80 29.13 -11.29
N ARG A 289 18.66 28.48 -11.04
CA ARG A 289 18.56 27.09 -10.58
C ARG A 289 17.86 26.17 -11.59
N ASN A 290 17.43 26.70 -12.73
CA ASN A 290 16.62 26.01 -13.73
C ASN A 290 15.33 25.39 -13.14
N GLU A 291 14.65 26.14 -12.26
CA GLU A 291 13.48 25.67 -11.51
C GLU A 291 12.26 26.58 -11.71
N ALA A 292 11.06 26.00 -11.81
CA ALA A 292 9.80 26.75 -11.73
C ALA A 292 8.98 26.28 -10.52
N LEU A 293 8.37 27.21 -9.81
CA LEU A 293 7.50 26.89 -8.67
C LEU A 293 6.05 26.86 -9.12
N VAL A 294 5.32 25.82 -8.73
CA VAL A 294 3.88 25.67 -8.96
C VAL A 294 3.11 25.54 -7.64
N ASN A 295 1.86 26.00 -7.63
CA ASN A 295 0.94 25.86 -6.48
C ASN A 295 0.34 24.44 -6.32
N ALA A 296 1.10 23.40 -6.67
CA ALA A 296 0.73 22.00 -6.47
C ALA A 296 1.81 21.30 -5.65
N GLY A 297 1.61 21.28 -4.34
CA GLY A 297 2.50 20.62 -3.37
C GLY A 297 2.12 19.19 -3.02
N VAL A 298 2.59 18.73 -1.86
CA VAL A 298 2.26 17.41 -1.27
C VAL A 298 0.75 17.22 -1.13
N ILE A 299 0.00 18.25 -0.75
CA ILE A 299 -1.46 18.11 -0.60
C ILE A 299 -2.11 17.80 -1.94
N ALA A 300 -1.67 18.43 -3.03
CA ALA A 300 -2.23 18.21 -4.36
C ALA A 300 -1.73 16.92 -5.02
N LEU A 301 -0.46 16.55 -4.86
CA LEU A 301 0.19 15.47 -5.62
C LEU A 301 0.55 14.22 -4.81
N SER A 302 0.43 14.29 -3.48
CA SER A 302 0.97 13.30 -2.52
C SER A 302 2.52 13.20 -2.54
N ARG A 303 3.08 12.24 -1.80
CA ARG A 303 4.51 11.86 -1.81
C ARG A 303 4.74 10.44 -2.29
N GLU A 304 3.82 9.92 -3.11
CA GLU A 304 3.93 8.58 -3.66
C GLU A 304 5.12 8.48 -4.62
N ALA A 305 5.86 7.39 -4.55
CA ALA A 305 6.99 7.11 -5.43
C ALA A 305 6.54 6.31 -6.66
N SER A 306 7.25 6.49 -7.78
CA SER A 306 7.13 5.64 -8.98
C SER A 306 8.52 5.35 -9.53
N ALA A 307 8.62 4.61 -10.65
CA ALA A 307 9.91 4.42 -11.32
C ALA A 307 10.39 5.71 -12.02
N PHE A 308 9.50 6.70 -12.17
CA PHE A 308 9.86 8.03 -12.65
C PHE A 308 10.48 8.85 -11.52
N THR A 309 11.64 9.46 -11.78
CA THR A 309 12.28 10.39 -10.82
C THR A 309 11.33 11.54 -10.46
N GLY A 310 11.15 11.82 -9.17
CA GLY A 310 10.29 12.91 -8.68
C GLY A 310 8.84 12.48 -8.41
N PHE A 311 7.95 13.47 -8.32
CA PHE A 311 6.59 13.33 -7.81
C PHE A 311 5.48 13.57 -8.85
N GLY A 312 5.87 13.76 -10.11
CA GLY A 312 4.96 13.99 -11.22
C GLY A 312 5.69 14.35 -12.51
N ARG A 313 4.93 14.47 -13.60
CA ARG A 313 5.43 14.88 -14.93
C ARG A 313 4.54 15.97 -15.52
N VAL A 314 5.14 16.93 -16.20
CA VAL A 314 4.39 17.98 -16.89
C VAL A 314 3.79 17.40 -18.18
N VAL A 315 2.48 17.47 -18.32
CA VAL A 315 1.77 16.99 -19.51
C VAL A 315 2.18 17.84 -20.72
N GLY A 316 2.51 17.20 -21.84
CA GLY A 316 2.98 17.88 -23.05
C GLY A 316 4.44 18.35 -23.02
N SER A 317 5.10 18.30 -21.86
CA SER A 317 6.49 18.73 -21.66
C SER A 317 7.30 17.65 -20.94
N PRO A 318 7.61 16.52 -21.61
CA PRO A 318 8.18 15.32 -20.97
C PRO A 318 9.54 15.55 -20.29
N GLY A 319 10.29 16.55 -20.76
CA GLY A 319 11.57 16.96 -20.17
C GLY A 319 11.45 17.66 -18.82
N TRP A 320 10.25 17.88 -18.29
CA TRP A 320 10.01 18.51 -16.99
C TRP A 320 9.25 17.60 -16.03
N GLY A 321 9.65 17.62 -14.77
CA GLY A 321 9.02 16.86 -13.70
C GLY A 321 9.01 17.61 -12.38
N VAL A 322 8.15 17.16 -11.46
CA VAL A 322 8.10 17.72 -10.10
C VAL A 322 9.22 17.08 -9.29
N VAL A 323 10.34 17.80 -9.14
CA VAL A 323 11.57 17.26 -8.51
C VAL A 323 11.58 17.41 -7.00
N ARG A 324 10.86 18.40 -6.45
CA ARG A 324 10.75 18.65 -5.02
C ARG A 324 9.34 19.08 -4.63
N LEU A 325 8.94 18.73 -3.41
CA LEU A 325 7.63 19.04 -2.85
C LEU A 325 7.72 19.55 -1.40
N SER A 326 7.09 20.69 -1.17
CA SER A 326 6.62 21.16 0.14
C SER A 326 5.09 21.03 0.20
N GLN A 327 4.47 21.38 1.34
CA GLN A 327 3.03 21.15 1.54
C GLN A 327 2.15 21.67 0.39
N GLU A 328 2.32 22.94 0.00
CA GLU A 328 1.55 23.60 -1.08
C GLU A 328 2.39 23.96 -2.31
N HIS A 329 3.70 23.74 -2.27
CA HIS A 329 4.63 24.17 -3.32
C HIS A 329 5.25 22.96 -4.00
N GLY A 330 5.16 22.90 -5.32
CA GLY A 330 5.88 21.97 -6.16
C GLY A 330 6.97 22.69 -6.95
N ILE A 331 8.12 22.04 -7.10
CA ILE A 331 9.23 22.55 -7.90
C ILE A 331 9.34 21.71 -9.17
N LEU A 332 9.12 22.34 -10.31
CA LEU A 332 9.43 21.80 -11.63
C LEU A 332 10.92 21.94 -11.89
N GLY A 333 11.56 20.84 -12.26
CA GLY A 333 12.96 20.78 -12.66
C GLY A 333 13.13 19.96 -13.93
N ALA A 334 14.19 20.26 -14.68
CA ALA A 334 14.53 19.55 -15.89
C ALA A 334 14.90 18.09 -15.55
N ILE A 335 14.30 17.15 -16.29
CA ILE A 335 14.59 15.72 -16.25
C ILE A 335 15.50 15.32 -17.42
N GLU A 336 15.51 16.14 -18.47
CA GLU A 336 16.36 16.00 -19.65
C GLU A 336 17.30 17.21 -19.72
N ASP A 337 18.56 16.97 -20.08
CA ASP A 337 19.58 18.01 -20.17
C ASP A 337 19.28 19.03 -21.29
N GLY A 338 19.73 20.28 -21.10
CA GLY A 338 19.69 21.31 -22.13
C GLY A 338 18.40 22.14 -22.23
N ARG A 339 17.37 21.85 -21.42
CA ARG A 339 16.17 22.69 -21.31
C ARG A 339 16.38 23.83 -20.32
N LYS A 340 15.89 25.02 -20.67
CA LYS A 340 15.91 26.20 -19.80
C LYS A 340 14.51 26.59 -19.34
N VAL A 341 14.38 26.80 -18.04
CA VAL A 341 13.10 27.05 -17.39
C VAL A 341 12.42 28.34 -17.87
N ASP A 342 13.19 29.38 -18.16
CA ASP A 342 12.69 30.69 -18.60
C ASP A 342 12.26 30.72 -20.07
N GLU A 343 12.70 29.74 -20.86
CA GLU A 343 12.22 29.51 -22.22
C GLU A 343 10.90 28.73 -22.21
N ASP A 344 10.74 27.77 -21.28
CA ASP A 344 9.60 26.85 -21.23
C ASP A 344 8.45 27.29 -20.30
N PHE A 345 8.73 28.14 -19.30
CA PHE A 345 7.75 28.58 -18.29
C PHE A 345 7.73 30.09 -18.03
N LYS A 346 6.52 30.61 -17.78
CA LYS A 346 6.28 31.99 -17.35
C LYS A 346 5.38 32.02 -16.11
N VAL A 347 5.55 33.04 -15.27
CA VAL A 347 4.64 33.26 -14.14
C VAL A 347 3.20 33.45 -14.64
N GLY A 348 2.25 32.78 -13.99
CA GLY A 348 0.84 32.73 -14.38
C GLY A 348 0.51 31.66 -15.42
N GLN A 349 1.50 30.95 -15.96
CA GLN A 349 1.26 29.86 -16.91
C GLN A 349 0.52 28.70 -16.22
N ARG A 350 -0.53 28.22 -16.87
CA ARG A 350 -1.25 27.01 -16.49
C ARG A 350 -0.50 25.79 -16.98
N VAL A 351 -0.35 24.80 -16.10
CA VAL A 351 0.28 23.51 -16.41
C VAL A 351 -0.59 22.37 -15.91
N GLU A 352 -0.56 21.24 -16.60
CA GLU A 352 -1.15 20.00 -16.11
C GLU A 352 -0.02 19.04 -15.67
N LEU A 353 -0.25 18.34 -14.57
CA LEU A 353 0.69 17.40 -13.97
C LEU A 353 0.08 16.00 -13.94
N TRP A 354 0.76 15.03 -14.55
CA TRP A 354 0.51 13.61 -14.26
C TRP A 354 1.06 13.29 -12.87
N CYS A 355 0.25 12.63 -12.06
CA CYS A 355 0.59 12.24 -10.70
C CYS A 355 1.19 10.83 -10.65
N ASN A 356 1.95 10.55 -9.58
CA ASN A 356 2.53 9.22 -9.39
C ASN A 356 1.48 8.15 -9.06
N HIS A 357 0.45 8.51 -8.30
CA HIS A 357 -0.58 7.58 -7.85
C HIS A 357 -1.93 8.29 -7.80
N SER A 358 -2.84 7.90 -8.69
CA SER A 358 -4.13 8.57 -8.86
C SER A 358 -5.01 8.46 -7.62
N CYS A 359 -5.04 7.30 -6.94
CA CYS A 359 -5.93 7.06 -5.79
C CYS A 359 -5.64 8.03 -4.62
N ILE A 360 -4.37 8.24 -4.29
CA ILE A 360 -3.96 9.09 -3.17
C ILE A 360 -4.05 10.57 -3.56
N THR A 361 -3.66 10.90 -4.79
CA THR A 361 -3.85 12.24 -5.36
C THR A 361 -5.32 12.64 -5.33
N ALA A 362 -6.21 11.77 -5.79
CA ALA A 362 -7.65 12.03 -5.85
C ALA A 362 -8.30 12.19 -4.48
N ALA A 363 -7.76 11.55 -3.43
CA ALA A 363 -8.26 11.69 -2.07
C ALA A 363 -8.13 13.12 -1.51
N ALA A 364 -7.17 13.91 -2.03
CA ALA A 364 -6.96 15.28 -1.58
C ALA A 364 -8.02 16.27 -2.09
N PHE A 365 -8.60 16.04 -3.28
CA PHE A 365 -9.52 16.99 -3.91
C PHE A 365 -10.98 16.73 -3.55
N HIS A 366 -11.74 17.79 -3.27
CA HIS A 366 -13.16 17.70 -2.90
C HIS A 366 -14.11 17.70 -4.10
N VAL A 367 -13.61 18.08 -5.27
CA VAL A 367 -14.33 18.04 -6.53
C VAL A 367 -13.36 17.63 -7.63
N TYR A 368 -13.86 16.85 -8.58
CA TYR A 368 -13.16 16.52 -9.82
C TYR A 368 -13.84 17.24 -10.99
N TYR A 369 -13.05 17.92 -11.81
CA TYR A 369 -13.55 18.57 -13.03
C TYR A 369 -13.41 17.59 -14.19
N VAL A 370 -14.53 17.20 -14.78
CA VAL A 370 -14.61 16.14 -15.78
C VAL A 370 -14.73 16.80 -17.14
N VAL A 371 -13.74 16.57 -17.99
CA VAL A 371 -13.57 17.26 -19.27
C VAL A 371 -13.73 16.32 -20.46
N ASP A 372 -14.12 16.89 -21.60
CA ASP A 372 -14.14 16.23 -22.91
C ASP A 372 -12.77 16.23 -23.60
N GLU A 373 -12.73 15.93 -24.91
CA GLU A 373 -11.51 15.87 -25.71
C GLU A 373 -10.88 17.26 -25.92
N GLU A 374 -11.71 18.30 -25.94
CA GLU A 374 -11.34 19.71 -26.08
C GLU A 374 -10.90 20.36 -24.75
N GLY A 375 -10.95 19.61 -23.65
CA GLY A 375 -10.60 20.10 -22.32
C GLY A 375 -11.65 21.06 -21.73
N ILE A 376 -12.91 20.95 -22.17
CA ILE A 376 -14.04 21.71 -21.65
C ILE A 376 -14.70 20.88 -20.54
N VAL A 377 -14.94 21.50 -19.38
CA VAL A 377 -15.63 20.87 -18.26
C VAL A 377 -17.08 20.59 -18.65
N ARG A 378 -17.46 19.32 -18.66
CA ARG A 378 -18.84 18.88 -18.90
C ARG A 378 -19.57 18.54 -17.62
N GLU A 379 -18.85 17.96 -16.67
CA GLU A 379 -19.40 17.52 -15.41
C GLU A 379 -18.42 17.81 -14.27
N THR A 380 -18.93 17.70 -13.05
CA THR A 380 -18.14 17.79 -11.84
C THR A 380 -18.56 16.68 -10.90
N TRP A 381 -17.62 15.88 -10.41
CA TRP A 381 -17.91 14.75 -9.54
C TRP A 381 -17.42 15.04 -8.13
N VAL A 382 -18.20 14.62 -7.13
CA VAL A 382 -17.87 14.80 -5.70
C VAL A 382 -17.53 13.44 -5.09
N PRO A 383 -16.28 13.20 -4.68
CA PRO A 383 -15.89 11.94 -4.07
C PRO A 383 -16.43 11.77 -2.66
N TRP A 384 -16.72 10.53 -2.29
CA TRP A 384 -17.03 10.10 -0.93
C TRP A 384 -15.75 10.11 -0.09
N LYS A 385 -15.70 11.01 0.90
CA LYS A 385 -14.57 11.16 1.83
C LYS A 385 -14.93 10.71 3.25
N GLY A 386 -13.90 10.64 4.10
CA GLY A 386 -13.92 10.05 5.45
C GLY A 386 -14.99 10.58 6.41
N CYS A 387 -15.40 9.66 7.31
CA CYS A 387 -16.48 9.65 8.32
C CYS A 387 -17.85 10.14 7.80
N PRO A 388 -18.96 9.39 8.04
CA PRO A 388 -20.27 9.87 7.63
C PRO A 388 -20.56 11.15 8.38
N ILE A 389 -20.47 12.29 7.68
CA ILE A 389 -21.46 13.32 7.87
C ILE A 389 -22.76 12.57 7.56
N ALA A 390 -23.61 12.38 8.57
CA ALA A 390 -24.98 11.99 8.32
C ALA A 390 -25.47 12.78 7.09
N PRO A 391 -26.24 12.17 6.17
CA PRO A 391 -26.69 12.90 5.00
C PRO A 391 -27.20 14.26 5.48
N PHE A 392 -26.88 15.32 4.74
CA PHE A 392 -27.51 16.62 4.86
C PHE A 392 -29.02 16.49 4.53
N SER A 393 -29.75 15.62 5.21
CA SER A 393 -31.07 15.95 5.71
C SER A 393 -30.83 17.06 6.73
N PHE A 394 -31.34 18.25 6.42
CA PHE A 394 -31.84 19.14 7.47
C PHE A 394 -32.75 18.28 8.36
N VAL A 395 -32.19 17.72 9.42
CA VAL A 395 -32.97 17.33 10.58
C VAL A 395 -33.46 18.69 11.08
N PRO A 396 -34.75 19.03 10.99
CA PRO A 396 -35.22 20.16 11.77
C PRO A 396 -34.81 19.80 13.20
N ALA A 397 -34.05 20.70 13.84
CA ALA A 397 -33.61 20.53 15.22
C ALA A 397 -34.78 19.90 16.01
N PRO A 398 -34.53 18.88 16.85
CA PRO A 398 -35.61 18.25 17.60
C PRO A 398 -36.44 19.37 18.21
N ARG A 399 -37.72 19.45 17.85
CA ARG A 399 -38.68 20.32 18.52
C ARG A 399 -38.77 19.78 19.94
N PHE A 400 -37.81 20.18 20.77
CA PHE A 400 -38.02 20.27 22.19
C PHE A 400 -39.21 21.21 22.32
N LEU A 401 -40.32 20.66 22.80
CA LEU A 401 -41.39 21.44 23.39
C LEU A 401 -40.72 22.27 24.49
N VAL A 402 -40.43 23.53 24.17
CA VAL A 402 -40.00 24.52 25.14
C VAL A 402 -41.25 24.87 25.94
N PRO A 403 -41.34 24.56 27.24
CA PRO A 403 -42.28 25.28 28.09
C PRO A 403 -41.75 26.71 28.16
N ASN A 404 -42.61 27.69 27.88
CA ASN A 404 -42.30 29.11 28.04
C ASN A 404 -41.58 29.38 29.37
N CYS A 405 -40.28 29.64 29.33
CA CYS A 405 -39.56 30.27 30.42
C CYS A 405 -38.31 30.95 29.85
N SER A 406 -38.40 32.26 29.69
CA SER A 406 -37.27 33.13 29.39
C SER A 406 -36.38 33.25 30.63
N LEU A 407 -35.31 32.44 30.70
CA LEU A 407 -34.22 32.65 31.65
C LEU A 407 -32.93 32.84 30.86
N SER A 408 -32.22 33.92 31.17
CA SER A 408 -30.95 34.24 30.54
C SER A 408 -29.84 33.36 31.13
N TYR A 409 -28.73 33.25 30.41
CA TYR A 409 -27.53 32.56 30.90
C TYR A 409 -27.04 33.09 32.26
N ALA A 410 -27.29 34.37 32.56
CA ALA A 410 -26.96 34.98 33.84
C ALA A 410 -27.81 34.44 35.00
N ASP A 411 -29.08 34.08 34.74
CA ASP A 411 -29.98 33.55 35.77
C ASP A 411 -29.61 32.10 36.15
N VAL A 412 -29.16 31.32 35.16
CA VAL A 412 -28.67 29.95 35.38
C VAL A 412 -27.37 29.96 36.18
N ALA A 413 -26.43 30.85 35.85
CA ALA A 413 -25.17 30.98 36.57
C ALA A 413 -25.35 31.43 38.05
N ALA A 414 -26.38 32.22 38.34
CA ALA A 414 -26.68 32.67 39.71
C ALA A 414 -27.37 31.59 40.57
N SER A 415 -27.90 30.52 39.95
CA SER A 415 -28.66 29.47 40.64
C SER A 415 -27.83 28.24 41.04
N GLY A 416 -26.55 28.20 40.66
CA GLY A 416 -25.61 27.16 41.05
C GLY A 416 -25.22 27.21 42.54
N PRO A 417 -24.77 26.09 43.13
CA PRO A 417 -24.34 26.04 44.53
C PRO A 417 -23.18 27.02 44.75
N LYS A 418 -23.35 27.96 45.69
CA LYS A 418 -22.32 28.93 46.06
C LYS A 418 -21.26 28.21 46.90
N GLN A 419 -20.05 28.08 46.37
CA GLN A 419 -18.88 27.61 47.11
C GLN A 419 -18.56 28.60 48.25
N SER A 420 -18.11 28.08 49.38
CA SER A 420 -17.60 28.93 50.46
C SER A 420 -16.26 29.59 50.04
N PRO A 421 -15.86 30.73 50.64
CA PRO A 421 -14.58 31.36 50.34
C PRO A 421 -13.36 30.44 50.55
N GLU A 422 -13.47 29.44 51.43
CA GLU A 422 -12.44 28.42 51.66
C GLU A 422 -12.42 27.36 50.55
N ASP A 423 -13.58 26.98 49.98
CA ASP A 423 -13.66 26.01 48.87
C ASP A 423 -13.24 26.59 47.51
N ALA A 424 -13.21 27.93 47.40
CA ALA A 424 -12.77 28.65 46.20
C ALA A 424 -11.28 29.01 46.21
N ALA A 425 -10.58 28.76 47.33
CA ALA A 425 -9.16 29.02 47.46
C ALA A 425 -8.34 27.83 46.92
N ALA A 426 -7.45 28.08 45.97
CA ALA A 426 -6.48 27.07 45.54
C ALA A 426 -5.55 26.72 46.72
N PRO A 427 -5.17 25.44 46.91
CA PRO A 427 -4.23 25.06 47.96
C PRO A 427 -2.88 25.75 47.73
N GLN A 428 -2.27 26.21 48.83
CA GLN A 428 -0.93 26.81 48.80
C GLN A 428 0.07 25.81 48.19
N PRO A 429 0.85 26.21 47.18
CA PRO A 429 1.86 25.33 46.59
C PRO A 429 2.92 24.97 47.66
N PRO A 430 3.46 23.74 47.64
CA PRO A 430 4.43 23.30 48.63
C PRO A 430 5.69 24.15 48.60
N GLU A 431 6.14 24.56 49.78
CA GLU A 431 7.34 25.36 50.00
C GLU A 431 8.59 24.50 49.74
N ILE A 432 9.37 24.87 48.73
CA ILE A 432 10.60 24.17 48.35
C ILE A 432 11.72 24.69 49.25
N ILE A 433 12.23 23.84 50.15
CA ILE A 433 13.44 24.10 50.94
C ILE A 433 14.65 23.96 49.99
N PRO A 434 15.44 25.01 49.73
CA PRO A 434 16.62 24.91 48.88
C PRO A 434 17.73 24.19 49.66
N ASN A 435 17.95 22.92 49.34
CA ASN A 435 19.17 22.22 49.71
C ASN A 435 20.16 22.41 48.56
N GLU A 436 21.29 23.07 48.83
CA GLU A 436 22.37 23.28 47.86
C GLU A 436 23.00 21.93 47.49
N SER A 437 22.49 21.30 46.43
CA SER A 437 23.30 20.55 45.47
C SER A 437 22.44 20.07 44.31
N ALA A 438 22.91 20.42 43.11
CA ALA A 438 22.71 19.75 41.82
C ALA A 438 22.01 20.57 40.72
N SER A 439 22.86 20.91 39.73
CA SER A 439 22.69 20.61 38.31
C SER A 439 21.59 21.34 37.54
N THR A 440 21.89 22.59 37.17
CA THR A 440 21.19 23.36 36.14
C THR A 440 21.77 23.05 34.75
N ALA A 441 21.12 22.16 34.01
CA ALA A 441 21.29 22.03 32.57
C ALA A 441 19.92 21.84 31.92
N SER A 442 19.17 22.93 31.79
CA SER A 442 18.20 23.17 30.71
C SER A 442 17.55 24.54 30.89
N LEU A 443 17.38 25.25 29.77
CA LEU A 443 16.66 26.50 29.56
C LEU A 443 17.45 27.81 29.78
N VAL A 444 18.08 28.21 28.67
CA VAL A 444 18.31 29.59 28.19
C VAL A 444 18.96 30.52 29.20
N ASP A 445 20.30 30.42 29.24
CA ASP A 445 21.16 31.45 29.82
C ASP A 445 21.39 32.54 28.76
N VAL A 446 20.97 33.77 29.07
CA VAL A 446 21.15 34.96 28.21
C VAL A 446 22.39 35.75 28.61
N ASP A 447 23.12 35.37 29.67
CA ASP A 447 24.26 36.16 30.17
C ASP A 447 25.49 35.32 30.58
N LEU A 448 25.98 34.45 29.70
CA LEU A 448 27.32 33.84 29.83
C LEU A 448 28.34 34.52 28.88
N PRO A 449 29.52 34.91 29.37
CA PRO A 449 30.56 35.48 28.53
C PRO A 449 31.35 34.36 27.84
N SER A 450 30.93 33.97 26.64
CA SER A 450 31.83 33.28 25.71
C SER A 450 31.56 33.73 24.28
N VAL A 451 32.04 34.94 23.97
CA VAL A 451 32.45 35.24 22.60
C VAL A 451 33.56 34.26 22.25
N HIS A 452 33.18 33.10 21.71
CA HIS A 452 34.08 32.35 20.85
C HIS A 452 34.34 33.29 19.68
N THR A 453 35.53 33.89 19.66
CA THR A 453 36.02 34.53 18.45
C THR A 453 35.99 33.47 17.37
N VAL A 454 35.05 33.61 16.47
CA VAL A 454 34.95 32.80 15.26
C VAL A 454 36.30 32.96 14.57
N ASN A 455 37.08 31.87 14.48
CA ASN A 455 38.32 31.92 13.72
C ASN A 455 37.96 32.37 12.29
N SER A 456 38.80 33.20 11.70
CA SER A 456 38.53 33.86 10.41
C SER A 456 38.25 32.89 9.25
N ASP A 457 38.59 31.61 9.41
CA ASP A 457 38.42 30.52 8.46
C ASP A 457 37.07 29.78 8.59
N PHE A 458 36.20 30.14 9.53
CA PHE A 458 34.91 29.47 9.76
C PHE A 458 34.01 29.37 8.52
N LEU A 459 34.08 30.37 7.62
CA LEU A 459 33.30 30.33 6.38
C LEU A 459 33.82 29.29 5.37
N ASP A 460 35.11 28.97 5.44
CA ASP A 460 35.82 28.04 4.56
C ASP A 460 35.83 26.61 5.09
N GLN A 461 35.41 26.39 6.34
CA GLN A 461 35.31 25.05 6.91
C GLN A 461 34.14 24.25 6.30
N PRO A 462 34.37 22.97 5.93
CA PRO A 462 33.34 22.12 5.33
C PRO A 462 32.24 21.71 6.32
N VAL A 463 32.52 21.78 7.63
CA VAL A 463 31.58 21.45 8.71
C VAL A 463 31.61 22.57 9.73
N LYS A 464 30.47 23.24 9.92
CA LYS A 464 30.38 24.51 10.66
C LYS A 464 29.82 24.35 12.07
N THR A 465 29.31 23.17 12.43
CA THR A 465 28.81 22.86 13.77
C THR A 465 29.15 21.43 14.19
N GLU A 466 29.34 21.19 15.48
CA GLU A 466 29.59 19.84 16.04
C GLU A 466 28.42 18.87 15.76
N THR A 467 27.19 19.37 15.74
CA THR A 467 25.99 18.62 15.35
C THR A 467 25.99 18.19 13.88
N GLN A 468 26.63 18.97 13.00
CA GLN A 468 26.79 18.62 11.60
C GLN A 468 27.90 17.57 11.43
N ALA A 469 28.99 17.66 12.20
CA ALA A 469 30.05 16.63 12.23
C ALA A 469 29.50 15.27 12.67
N ALA A 470 28.77 15.24 13.80
CA ALA A 470 28.18 14.02 14.36
C ALA A 470 27.06 13.42 13.48
N ARG A 471 26.51 14.18 12.54
CA ARG A 471 25.56 13.68 11.53
C ARG A 471 26.30 13.05 10.35
N ILE A 472 27.38 13.67 9.88
CA ILE A 472 28.22 13.14 8.79
C ILE A 472 28.85 11.81 9.21
N GLU A 473 29.35 11.72 10.44
CA GLU A 473 29.94 10.48 10.98
C GLU A 473 28.93 9.32 10.99
N ARG A 474 27.69 9.56 11.47
CA ARG A 474 26.60 8.57 11.42
C ARG A 474 26.18 8.20 10.00
N GLU A 475 26.20 9.15 9.07
CA GLU A 475 25.91 8.89 7.66
C GLU A 475 27.02 8.06 7.00
N GLU A 476 28.29 8.25 7.39
CA GLU A 476 29.43 7.45 6.95
C GLU A 476 29.40 6.04 7.51
N GLU A 477 29.15 5.88 8.82
CA GLU A 477 28.97 4.58 9.46
C GLU A 477 27.85 3.78 8.79
N ALA A 478 26.69 4.40 8.53
CA ALA A 478 25.57 3.77 7.84
C ALA A 478 25.90 3.38 6.38
N ARG A 479 26.71 4.19 5.68
CA ARG A 479 27.20 3.85 4.33
C ARG A 479 28.19 2.68 4.38
N GLU A 480 29.05 2.63 5.39
CA GLU A 480 30.01 1.56 5.57
C GLU A 480 29.33 0.24 5.94
N GLU A 481 28.33 0.27 6.82
CA GLU A 481 27.48 -0.88 7.14
C GLU A 481 26.72 -1.38 5.91
N LYS A 482 26.12 -0.48 5.13
CA LYS A 482 25.44 -0.82 3.88
C LYS A 482 26.41 -1.48 2.89
N ARG A 483 27.62 -0.94 2.74
CA ARG A 483 28.66 -1.49 1.86
C ARG A 483 29.13 -2.87 2.35
N LYS A 484 29.26 -3.08 3.67
CA LYS A 484 29.57 -4.39 4.27
C LYS A 484 28.44 -5.39 4.01
N ARG A 485 27.18 -4.97 4.12
CA ARG A 485 26.00 -5.79 3.84
C ARG A 485 25.90 -6.18 2.35
N ASP A 486 26.11 -5.23 1.45
CA ASP A 486 26.09 -5.47 0.00
C ASP A 486 27.24 -6.39 -0.43
N ALA A 487 28.44 -6.22 0.15
CA ALA A 487 29.57 -7.12 -0.09
C ALA A 487 29.33 -8.54 0.47
N ALA A 488 28.66 -8.66 1.62
CA ALA A 488 28.26 -9.96 2.16
C ALA A 488 27.22 -10.65 1.28
N ALA A 489 26.24 -9.90 0.75
CA ALA A 489 25.23 -10.42 -0.17
C ALA A 489 25.84 -10.85 -1.52
N ALA A 490 26.83 -10.11 -2.04
CA ALA A 490 27.56 -10.50 -3.24
C ALA A 490 28.36 -11.79 -3.02
N LYS A 491 29.07 -11.92 -1.89
CA LYS A 491 29.79 -13.16 -1.53
C LYS A 491 28.84 -14.35 -1.35
N ALA A 492 27.66 -14.14 -0.78
CA ALA A 492 26.64 -15.18 -0.65
C ALA A 492 26.14 -15.67 -2.03
N ARG A 493 25.88 -14.73 -2.96
CA ARG A 493 25.50 -15.08 -4.34
C ARG A 493 26.60 -15.83 -5.10
N ASP A 494 27.86 -15.44 -4.90
CA ASP A 494 28.99 -16.17 -5.49
C ASP A 494 29.14 -17.59 -4.93
N ALA A 495 28.89 -17.76 -3.62
CA ALA A 495 28.88 -19.07 -2.98
C ALA A 495 27.73 -19.96 -3.48
N ASP A 496 26.52 -19.41 -3.64
CA ASP A 496 25.37 -20.11 -4.23
C ASP A 496 25.64 -20.51 -5.68
N ASN A 497 26.19 -19.60 -6.49
CA ASN A 497 26.55 -19.90 -7.88
C ASN A 497 27.65 -20.96 -7.98
N TRP A 498 28.61 -20.97 -7.06
CA TRP A 498 29.64 -22.00 -6.98
C TRP A 498 29.03 -23.36 -6.60
N LEU A 499 28.12 -23.40 -5.62
CA LEU A 499 27.38 -24.61 -5.22
C LEU A 499 26.56 -25.17 -6.39
N ILE A 500 25.81 -24.32 -7.11
CA ILE A 500 25.02 -24.72 -8.28
C ILE A 500 25.91 -25.36 -9.36
N ARG A 501 27.11 -24.80 -9.61
CA ARG A 501 28.08 -25.37 -10.56
C ARG A 501 28.61 -26.73 -10.10
N GLN A 502 28.87 -26.90 -8.80
CA GLN A 502 29.31 -28.18 -8.24
C GLN A 502 28.19 -29.24 -8.34
N PHE A 503 26.94 -28.89 -8.05
CA PHE A 503 25.79 -29.80 -8.23
C PHE A 503 25.58 -30.19 -9.69
N ALA A 504 25.73 -29.24 -10.63
CA ALA A 504 25.66 -29.53 -12.06
C ALA A 504 26.79 -30.46 -12.53
N SER A 505 27.99 -30.35 -11.96
CA SER A 505 29.10 -31.25 -12.28
C SER A 505 28.93 -32.68 -11.73
N LEU A 506 28.04 -32.87 -10.74
CA LEU A 506 27.71 -34.16 -10.14
C LEU A 506 26.52 -34.86 -10.80
N SER A 507 25.72 -34.16 -11.62
CA SER A 507 24.59 -34.75 -12.36
C SER A 507 25.00 -35.46 -13.65
N ASP A 508 26.20 -35.18 -14.17
CA ASP A 508 26.73 -35.78 -15.39
C ASP A 508 27.70 -36.93 -15.07
N GLY A 509 27.18 -38.11 -14.72
CA GLY A 509 27.95 -39.37 -14.80
C GLY A 509 27.89 -40.30 -13.58
N SER A 510 27.96 -41.60 -13.88
CA SER A 510 27.70 -42.74 -13.00
C SER A 510 28.67 -42.89 -11.82
N ALA A 511 28.31 -42.35 -10.66
CA ALA A 511 28.76 -42.79 -9.33
C ALA A 511 27.78 -42.33 -8.24
N THR A 512 26.48 -42.58 -8.45
CA THR A 512 25.42 -41.71 -7.91
C THR A 512 25.03 -41.99 -6.46
N GLY A 513 25.18 -43.23 -5.95
CA GLY A 513 24.68 -43.55 -4.59
C GLY A 513 25.60 -43.10 -3.44
N LEU A 514 26.89 -43.43 -3.53
CA LEU A 514 27.84 -43.23 -2.43
C LEU A 514 28.28 -41.76 -2.30
N VAL A 515 28.42 -41.07 -3.44
CA VAL A 515 28.82 -39.64 -3.47
C VAL A 515 27.70 -38.76 -2.91
N ILE A 516 26.44 -39.08 -3.23
CA ILE A 516 25.27 -38.36 -2.68
C ILE A 516 25.14 -38.60 -1.17
N ALA A 517 25.36 -39.84 -0.70
CA ALA A 517 25.29 -40.16 0.73
C ALA A 517 26.38 -39.44 1.56
N ASN A 518 27.62 -39.38 1.04
CA ASN A 518 28.71 -38.65 1.68
C ASN A 518 28.47 -37.14 1.67
N LEU A 519 28.02 -36.59 0.53
CA LEU A 519 27.68 -35.17 0.42
C LEU A 519 26.55 -34.78 1.38
N ALA A 520 25.50 -35.59 1.48
CA ALA A 520 24.41 -35.38 2.44
C ALA A 520 24.90 -35.45 3.90
N THR A 521 25.86 -36.33 4.19
CA THR A 521 26.44 -36.47 5.53
C THR A 521 27.28 -35.26 5.91
N VAL A 522 28.15 -34.78 5.00
CA VAL A 522 28.99 -33.59 5.24
C VAL A 522 28.14 -32.34 5.34
N VAL A 523 27.16 -32.15 4.45
CA VAL A 523 26.25 -30.99 4.47
C VAL A 523 25.37 -31.02 5.74
N GLY A 524 24.82 -32.18 6.08
CA GLY A 524 24.00 -32.34 7.29
C GLY A 524 24.77 -32.10 8.59
N LEU A 525 25.99 -32.63 8.69
CA LEU A 525 26.85 -32.41 9.86
C LEU A 525 27.30 -30.95 9.98
N SER A 526 27.63 -30.31 8.84
CA SER A 526 28.01 -28.89 8.80
C SER A 526 26.86 -27.98 9.22
N ALA A 527 25.65 -28.24 8.72
CA ALA A 527 24.44 -27.51 9.10
C ALA A 527 24.11 -27.68 10.59
N TYR A 528 24.24 -28.90 11.13
CA TYR A 528 24.01 -29.18 12.54
C TYR A 528 25.03 -28.48 13.46
N LEU A 529 26.31 -28.53 13.11
CA LEU A 529 27.36 -27.83 13.84
C LEU A 529 27.20 -26.30 13.75
N GLY A 530 26.78 -25.78 12.59
CA GLY A 530 26.43 -24.37 12.41
C GLY A 530 25.27 -23.93 13.30
N TYR A 531 24.19 -24.70 13.34
CA TYR A 531 23.04 -24.45 14.22
C TYR A 531 23.42 -24.48 15.71
N LYS A 532 24.23 -25.46 16.12
CA LYS A 532 24.78 -25.54 17.49
C LYS A 532 25.70 -24.37 17.83
N GLY A 533 26.55 -23.95 16.89
CA GLY A 533 27.43 -22.79 17.03
C GLY A 533 26.64 -21.48 17.17
N TRP A 534 25.59 -21.31 16.37
CA TRP A 534 24.68 -20.17 16.47
C TRP A 534 23.99 -20.10 17.84
N GLY A 535 23.49 -21.23 18.34
CA GLY A 535 22.89 -21.29 19.68
C GLY A 535 23.88 -21.04 20.83
N LEU A 536 25.17 -21.27 20.64
CA LEU A 536 26.23 -20.87 21.59
C LEU A 536 26.56 -19.38 21.50
N TYR A 537 26.51 -18.81 20.29
CA TYR A 537 26.69 -17.38 20.05
C TYR A 537 25.58 -16.53 20.67
N GLU A 538 24.31 -16.86 20.44
CA GLU A 538 23.17 -16.16 21.04
C GLU A 538 23.20 -16.16 22.58
N LYS A 539 23.81 -17.19 23.16
CA LYS A 539 23.95 -17.33 24.63
C LYS A 539 25.24 -16.69 25.17
N GLY A 540 26.05 -16.05 24.32
CA GLY A 540 27.33 -15.44 24.70
C GLY A 540 28.40 -16.45 25.15
N ARG A 541 28.28 -17.72 24.76
CA ARG A 541 29.10 -18.85 25.24
C ARG A 541 29.95 -19.50 24.14
N LEU A 542 30.08 -18.85 22.99
CA LEU A 542 30.94 -19.32 21.90
C LEU A 542 32.40 -18.96 22.20
N ASP A 543 33.20 -19.94 22.63
CA ASP A 543 34.63 -19.78 22.86
C ASP A 543 35.49 -20.46 21.77
N TRP A 544 36.78 -20.10 21.70
CA TRP A 544 37.71 -20.68 20.73
C TRP A 544 37.91 -22.19 20.90
N LYS A 545 37.61 -22.72 22.09
CA LYS A 545 37.64 -24.15 22.38
C LYS A 545 36.49 -24.88 21.68
N ALA A 546 35.27 -24.34 21.72
CA ALA A 546 34.12 -24.88 21.01
C ALA A 546 34.30 -24.82 19.49
N VAL A 547 34.85 -23.71 18.98
CA VAL A 547 35.20 -23.57 17.56
C VAL A 547 36.25 -24.60 17.15
N GLY A 548 37.30 -24.79 17.96
CA GLY A 548 38.33 -25.79 17.73
C GLY A 548 37.81 -27.24 17.72
N ILE A 549 36.89 -27.57 18.64
CA ILE A 549 36.23 -28.90 18.68
C ILE A 549 35.38 -29.11 17.42
N GLY A 550 34.59 -28.11 17.02
CA GLY A 550 33.77 -28.19 15.80
C GLY A 550 34.61 -28.38 14.53
N ALA A 551 35.71 -27.62 14.40
CA ALA A 551 36.65 -27.78 13.31
C ALA A 551 37.35 -29.15 13.32
N GLY A 552 37.70 -29.67 14.50
CA GLY A 552 38.29 -30.99 14.67
C GLY A 552 37.36 -32.14 14.25
N ILE A 553 36.08 -32.06 14.57
CA ILE A 553 35.06 -33.03 14.13
C ILE A 553 34.93 -33.02 12.59
N LEU A 554 34.84 -31.83 11.99
CA LEU A 554 34.78 -31.66 10.53
C LEU A 554 36.02 -32.21 9.82
N ALA A 555 37.21 -31.93 10.34
CA ALA A 555 38.47 -32.45 9.81
C ALA A 555 38.54 -33.98 9.92
N SER A 556 38.07 -34.54 11.03
CA SER A 556 38.07 -35.99 11.27
C SER A 556 37.14 -36.74 10.31
N VAL A 557 35.94 -36.19 10.08
CA VAL A 557 34.96 -36.75 9.14
C VAL A 557 35.48 -36.66 7.70
N SER A 558 36.07 -35.51 7.34
CA SER A 558 36.69 -35.31 6.02
C SER A 558 37.87 -36.27 5.78
N ALA A 559 38.68 -36.52 6.81
CA ALA A 559 39.79 -37.47 6.75
C ALA A 559 39.30 -38.92 6.64
N ALA A 560 38.26 -39.29 7.38
CA ALA A 560 37.63 -40.62 7.29
C ALA A 560 37.05 -40.87 5.89
N GLU A 561 36.36 -39.89 5.31
CA GLU A 561 35.87 -39.96 3.94
C GLU A 561 37.00 -40.08 2.91
N GLY A 562 38.10 -39.35 3.10
CA GLY A 562 39.28 -39.44 2.22
C GLY A 562 39.95 -40.82 2.23
N VAL A 563 39.96 -41.50 3.37
CA VAL A 563 40.54 -42.85 3.53
C VAL A 563 39.58 -43.93 3.02
N ILE A 564 38.30 -43.87 3.39
CA ILE A 564 37.26 -44.82 2.97
C ILE A 564 37.01 -44.71 1.46
N GLY A 565 36.97 -43.49 0.93
CA GLY A 565 36.87 -43.23 -0.50
C GLY A 565 38.02 -43.87 -1.27
N ARG A 566 39.27 -43.70 -0.82
CA ARG A 566 40.43 -44.36 -1.46
C ARG A 566 40.41 -45.88 -1.40
N TYR A 567 39.88 -46.46 -0.32
CA TYR A 567 39.78 -47.92 -0.17
C TYR A 567 38.70 -48.52 -1.08
N LEU A 568 37.53 -47.87 -1.16
CA LEU A 568 36.41 -48.32 -2.01
C LEU A 568 36.66 -48.11 -3.51
N TYR A 569 37.41 -47.06 -3.90
CA TYR A 569 37.79 -46.84 -5.29
C TYR A 569 38.90 -47.80 -5.79
N LYS A 570 39.70 -48.40 -4.91
CA LYS A 570 40.68 -49.43 -5.29
C LYS A 570 40.06 -50.82 -5.53
N GLY A 571 38.91 -51.14 -4.92
CA GLY A 571 38.24 -52.43 -5.07
C GLY A 571 37.55 -52.66 -6.43
N LYS A 572 37.34 -51.61 -7.24
CA LYS A 572 36.58 -51.69 -8.51
C LYS A 572 37.43 -51.75 -9.78
N LYS A 573 38.77 -51.74 -9.68
CA LYS A 573 39.68 -51.86 -10.84
C LYS A 573 40.22 -53.28 -11.10
N GLY A 574 39.70 -54.30 -10.41
CA GLY A 574 40.19 -55.70 -10.51
C GLY A 574 39.13 -56.73 -10.88
N GLY A 575 38.26 -56.41 -11.84
CA GLY A 575 37.21 -57.32 -12.32
C GLY A 575 36.86 -57.05 -13.78
N SER A 576 37.81 -57.30 -14.67
CA SER A 576 37.63 -57.54 -16.11
C SER A 576 38.61 -58.61 -16.53
#